data_AF-A0A2U2B9A7-F1
#
_entry.id   AF-A0A2U2B9A7-F1
#
_cell.length_a   1.000
_cell.length_b   1.000
_cell.length_c   1.000
_cell.angle_alpha   90.00
_cell.angle_beta   90.00
_cell.angle_gamma   90.00
#
_symmetry.space_group_name_H-M   'P 1'
#
loop_
_entity.id
_entity.type
_entity.pdbx_description
1 polymer ?
#
loop_
_entity_poly.entity_id
_entity_poly.type
_entity_poly.pdbx_seq_one_letter_code
_entity_poly.pdbx_strand_id
1 'polypeptide(L)'
;MNYHICDIFVFMEKEIQKNNNLIEEIKGFINEAKETVAITANSALTILYWNIGHRINNEILQNKRADYGQQIIRALSKRLTEEFGKGWSEKQLRHCLRFAETFQEKEIVYALSRQLTWTHFRTLIYIENELSREFYAEMCRLEGWTTRVLNENI
;
A
#
# COMPACT_ATOMS: atom_id res chain seq x y z
N MET A 1 -56.48 22.23 15.37
CA MET A 1 -55.24 22.96 15.69
C MET A 1 -54.03 22.02 15.58
N ASN A 2 -53.80 21.40 14.41
CA ASN A 2 -52.72 20.41 14.21
C ASN A 2 -52.11 20.40 12.79
N TYR A 3 -52.43 21.40 11.94
CA TYR A 3 -51.95 21.43 10.55
C TYR A 3 -50.57 22.10 10.39
N HIS A 4 -50.18 23.03 11.26
CA HIS A 4 -48.92 23.77 11.13
C HIS A 4 -47.65 22.98 11.48
N ILE A 5 -47.72 21.95 12.32
CA ILE A 5 -46.54 21.13 12.69
C ILE A 5 -46.22 20.13 11.56
N CYS A 6 -47.24 19.62 10.86
CA CYS A 6 -47.07 18.71 9.73
C CYS A 6 -46.38 19.43 8.54
N ASP A 7 -46.74 20.70 8.30
CA ASP A 7 -46.17 21.50 7.20
C ASP A 7 -44.69 21.86 7.42
N ILE A 8 -44.27 22.11 8.67
CA ILE A 8 -42.85 22.37 9.01
C ILE A 8 -42.00 21.11 8.85
N PHE A 9 -42.54 19.94 9.22
CA PHE A 9 -41.83 18.67 9.07
C PHE A 9 -41.64 18.29 7.59
N VAL A 10 -42.67 18.47 6.77
CA VAL A 10 -42.60 18.27 5.30
C VAL A 10 -41.67 19.28 4.62
N PHE A 11 -41.59 20.52 5.13
CA PHE A 11 -40.66 21.54 4.64
C PHE A 11 -39.20 21.21 4.99
N MET A 12 -38.93 20.72 6.20
CA MET A 12 -37.61 20.25 6.62
C MET A 12 -37.14 19.01 5.85
N GLU A 13 -38.02 18.04 5.57
CA GLU A 13 -37.68 16.86 4.76
C GLU A 13 -37.33 17.24 3.30
N LYS A 14 -38.02 18.23 2.72
CA LYS A 14 -37.69 18.77 1.37
C LYS A 14 -36.37 19.54 1.35
N GLU A 15 -36.06 20.32 2.38
CA GLU A 15 -34.75 20.97 2.53
C GLU A 15 -33.64 19.93 2.72
N ILE A 16 -33.90 18.83 3.44
CA ILE A 16 -32.97 17.70 3.55
C ILE A 16 -32.78 17.02 2.19
N GLN A 17 -33.82 16.87 1.38
CA GLN A 17 -33.74 16.22 0.06
C GLN A 17 -32.99 17.07 -0.99
N LYS A 18 -33.05 18.40 -0.88
CA LYS A 18 -32.17 19.34 -1.61
C LYS A 18 -30.74 19.32 -1.04
N ASN A 19 -30.60 19.14 0.28
CA ASN A 19 -29.34 18.86 0.96
C ASN A 19 -28.79 17.45 0.69
N ASN A 20 -29.54 16.51 0.11
CA ASN A 20 -28.96 15.21 -0.26
C ASN A 20 -27.87 15.39 -1.31
N ASN A 21 -28.02 16.35 -2.24
CA ASN A 21 -26.96 16.69 -3.17
C ASN A 21 -25.73 17.26 -2.42
N LEU A 22 -25.96 18.16 -1.46
CA LEU A 22 -24.89 18.70 -0.61
C LEU A 22 -24.20 17.61 0.23
N ILE A 23 -24.96 16.66 0.79
CA ILE A 23 -24.43 15.55 1.58
C ILE A 23 -23.62 14.60 0.70
N GLU A 24 -24.09 14.27 -0.50
CA GLU A 24 -23.33 13.43 -1.43
C GLU A 24 -22.07 14.14 -1.93
N GLU A 25 -22.12 15.45 -2.18
CA GLU A 25 -20.95 16.26 -2.54
C GLU A 25 -19.92 16.29 -1.39
N ILE A 26 -20.35 16.55 -0.15
CA ILE A 26 -19.48 16.52 1.03
C ILE A 26 -18.89 15.12 1.25
N LYS A 27 -19.67 14.06 1.08
CA LYS A 27 -19.16 12.68 1.13
C LYS A 27 -18.12 12.44 0.04
N GLY A 28 -18.33 12.99 -1.15
CA GLY A 28 -17.37 13.00 -2.25
C GLY A 28 -16.02 13.58 -1.82
N PHE A 29 -16.02 14.80 -1.29
CA PHE A 29 -14.79 15.46 -0.80
C PHE A 29 -14.09 14.66 0.31
N ILE A 30 -14.85 14.09 1.25
CA ILE A 30 -14.28 13.26 2.33
C ILE A 30 -13.64 12.00 1.76
N ASN A 31 -14.30 11.33 0.81
CA ASN A 31 -13.80 10.10 0.21
C ASN A 31 -12.55 10.36 -0.65
N GLU A 32 -12.56 11.43 -1.44
CA GLU A 32 -11.41 11.86 -2.25
C GLU A 32 -10.19 12.18 -1.37
N ALA A 33 -10.40 12.91 -0.27
CA ALA A 33 -9.34 13.22 0.68
C ALA A 33 -8.78 11.94 1.34
N LYS A 34 -9.65 11.01 1.76
CA LYS A 34 -9.23 9.72 2.34
C LYS A 34 -8.45 8.88 1.34
N GLU A 35 -8.90 8.82 0.10
CA GLU A 35 -8.24 8.07 -0.97
C GLU A 35 -6.85 8.65 -1.26
N THR A 36 -6.74 9.98 -1.38
CA THR A 36 -5.46 10.66 -1.58
C THR A 36 -4.46 10.38 -0.46
N VAL A 37 -4.92 10.42 0.80
CA VAL A 37 -4.08 10.08 1.96
C VAL A 37 -3.64 8.63 1.91
N ALA A 38 -4.56 7.70 1.58
CA ALA A 38 -4.26 6.29 1.50
C ALA A 38 -3.22 5.98 0.41
N ILE A 39 -3.38 6.54 -0.80
CA ILE A 39 -2.43 6.39 -1.91
C ILE A 39 -1.06 6.93 -1.51
N THR A 40 -1.02 8.14 -0.96
CA THR A 40 0.24 8.79 -0.54
C THR A 40 0.97 7.97 0.52
N ALA A 41 0.25 7.52 1.55
CA ALA A 41 0.81 6.69 2.62
C ALA A 41 1.31 5.34 2.08
N ASN A 42 0.54 4.69 1.20
CA ASN A 42 0.92 3.42 0.58
C ASN A 42 2.19 3.54 -0.27
N SER A 43 2.32 4.60 -1.06
CA SER A 43 3.52 4.88 -1.85
C SER A 43 4.73 5.11 -0.94
N ALA A 44 4.59 5.95 0.08
CA ALA A 44 5.66 6.23 1.04
C ALA A 44 6.13 4.96 1.77
N LEU A 45 5.21 4.11 2.23
CA LEU A 45 5.53 2.84 2.89
C LEU A 45 6.21 1.85 1.94
N THR A 46 5.74 1.76 0.69
CA THR A 46 6.36 0.90 -0.32
C THR A 46 7.81 1.32 -0.58
N ILE A 47 8.04 2.62 -0.78
CA ILE A 47 9.39 3.17 -0.96
C ILE A 47 10.26 2.92 0.27
N LEU A 48 9.71 3.07 1.48
CA LEU A 48 10.40 2.76 2.73
C LEU A 48 10.86 1.29 2.77
N TYR A 49 9.98 0.35 2.44
CA TYR A 49 10.32 -1.07 2.45
C TYR A 49 11.42 -1.41 1.44
N TRP A 50 11.37 -0.80 0.25
CA TRP A 50 12.45 -0.93 -0.73
C TRP A 50 13.78 -0.39 -0.20
N ASN A 51 13.78 0.84 0.33
CA ASN A 51 14.99 1.47 0.88
C ASN A 51 15.61 0.64 2.01
N ILE A 52 14.77 0.07 2.90
CA ILE A 52 15.22 -0.82 3.97
C ILE A 52 15.90 -2.06 3.38
N GLY A 53 15.24 -2.73 2.42
CA GLY A 53 15.81 -3.89 1.74
C GLY A 53 17.16 -3.58 1.10
N HIS A 54 17.21 -2.48 0.35
CA HIS A 54 18.41 -2.03 -0.35
C HIS A 54 19.54 -1.69 0.63
N ARG A 55 19.23 -1.01 1.75
CA ARG A 55 20.22 -0.70 2.79
C ARG A 55 20.77 -1.96 3.45
N ILE A 56 19.90 -2.91 3.78
CA ILE A 56 20.30 -4.18 4.39
C ILE A 56 21.14 -4.99 3.40
N ASN A 57 20.77 -5.06 2.11
CA ASN A 57 21.57 -5.72 1.08
C ASN A 57 22.98 -5.13 0.97
N ASN A 58 23.08 -3.80 0.92
CA ASN A 58 24.36 -3.10 0.77
C ASN A 58 25.29 -3.29 1.99
N GLU A 59 24.75 -3.36 3.22
CA GLU A 59 25.56 -3.58 4.44
C GLU A 59 25.91 -5.06 4.68
N ILE A 60 25.05 -6.00 4.28
CA ILE A 60 25.13 -7.41 4.70
C ILE A 60 25.62 -8.34 3.58
N LEU A 61 25.12 -8.17 2.36
CA LEU A 61 25.26 -9.15 1.29
C LEU A 61 26.46 -8.92 0.36
N GLN A 62 27.33 -7.93 0.66
CA GLN A 62 28.66 -7.85 0.06
C GLN A 62 29.58 -8.98 0.60
N ASN A 63 29.29 -10.24 0.25
CA ASN A 63 30.09 -11.44 0.49
C ASN A 63 30.08 -12.05 1.92
N LYS A 64 29.06 -11.81 2.76
CA LYS A 64 28.95 -12.51 4.05
C LYS A 64 28.07 -13.76 3.95
N ARG A 65 28.43 -14.81 4.71
CA ARG A 65 27.72 -16.11 4.74
C ARG A 65 26.25 -15.92 5.12
N ALA A 66 25.37 -16.77 4.57
CA ALA A 66 23.91 -16.74 4.82
C ALA A 66 23.55 -16.71 6.32
N ASP A 67 24.31 -17.43 7.16
CA ASP A 67 24.09 -17.48 8.61
C ASP A 67 24.25 -16.11 9.30
N TYR A 68 25.19 -15.29 8.84
CA TYR A 68 25.42 -13.95 9.38
C TYR A 68 24.26 -13.01 9.03
N GLY A 69 23.73 -13.11 7.81
CA GLY A 69 22.56 -12.34 7.39
C GLY A 69 21.31 -12.67 8.21
N GLN A 70 21.11 -13.96 8.55
CA GLN A 70 20.01 -14.37 9.41
C GLN A 70 20.09 -13.75 10.82
N GLN A 71 21.29 -13.71 11.41
CA GLN A 71 21.48 -13.11 12.75
C GLN A 71 21.17 -11.61 12.75
N ILE A 72 21.57 -10.88 11.70
CA ILE A 72 21.26 -9.46 11.60
C ILE A 72 19.76 -9.23 11.44
N ILE A 73 19.08 -10.00 10.60
CA ILE A 73 17.62 -9.86 10.42
C ILE A 73 16.87 -10.10 11.74
N ARG A 74 17.30 -11.09 12.53
CA ARG A 74 16.77 -11.33 13.89
C ARG A 74 17.01 -10.12 14.80
N ALA A 75 18.23 -9.60 14.84
CA ALA A 75 18.58 -8.46 15.69
C ALA A 75 17.85 -7.17 15.29
N LEU A 76 17.76 -6.88 13.99
CA LEU A 76 17.01 -5.75 13.45
C LEU A 76 15.52 -5.87 13.76
N SER A 77 14.92 -7.05 13.54
CA SER A 77 13.51 -7.26 13.82
C SER A 77 13.19 -6.99 15.28
N LYS A 78 14.02 -7.50 16.20
CA LYS A 78 13.85 -7.26 17.63
C LYS A 78 13.90 -5.76 17.96
N ARG A 79 14.96 -5.06 17.56
CA ARG A 79 15.15 -3.63 17.86
C ARG A 79 14.06 -2.75 17.24
N LEU A 80 13.74 -2.96 15.97
CA LEU A 80 12.70 -2.19 15.29
C LEU A 80 11.31 -2.45 15.87
N THR A 81 11.03 -3.67 16.32
CA THR A 81 9.76 -3.99 16.99
C THR A 81 9.69 -3.36 18.38
N GLU A 82 10.80 -3.30 19.11
CA GLU A 82 10.88 -2.62 20.42
C GLU A 82 10.65 -1.10 20.27
N GLU A 83 11.19 -0.47 19.23
CA GLU A 83 11.13 0.97 19.03
C GLU A 83 9.84 1.45 18.33
N PHE A 84 9.40 0.74 17.30
CA PHE A 84 8.27 1.17 16.44
C PHE A 84 7.03 0.28 16.57
N GLY A 85 7.09 -0.80 17.35
CA GLY A 85 5.98 -1.71 17.57
C GLY A 85 5.75 -2.71 16.43
N LYS A 86 4.49 -3.14 16.27
CA LYS A 86 4.11 -4.19 15.31
C LYS A 86 4.39 -3.73 13.87
N GLY A 87 4.81 -4.66 13.03
CA GLY A 87 5.11 -4.42 11.61
C GLY A 87 6.54 -4.78 11.22
N TRP A 88 7.46 -4.83 12.20
CA TRP A 88 8.89 -5.06 11.95
C TRP A 88 9.36 -6.48 12.25
N SER A 89 8.53 -7.46 11.92
CA SER A 89 8.90 -8.89 12.04
C SER A 89 10.04 -9.25 11.09
N GLU A 90 10.79 -10.32 11.41
CA GLU A 90 11.81 -10.85 10.51
C GLU A 90 11.25 -11.17 9.12
N LYS A 91 9.98 -11.62 9.05
CA LYS A 91 9.29 -11.89 7.79
C LYS A 91 9.14 -10.60 6.96
N GLN A 92 8.75 -9.49 7.59
CA GLN A 92 8.67 -8.20 6.90
C GLN A 92 10.05 -7.77 6.38
N LEU A 93 11.10 -7.89 7.20
CA LEU A 93 12.46 -7.55 6.76
C LEU A 93 12.95 -8.43 5.61
N ARG A 94 12.61 -9.73 5.61
CA ARG A 94 12.87 -10.63 4.47
C ARG A 94 12.09 -10.22 3.22
N HIS A 95 10.87 -9.72 3.35
CA HIS A 95 10.15 -9.15 2.21
C HIS A 95 10.83 -7.88 1.69
N CYS A 96 11.30 -7.00 2.57
CA CYS A 96 12.08 -5.82 2.16
C CYS A 96 13.34 -6.23 1.38
N LEU A 97 14.12 -7.19 1.89
CA LEU A 97 15.30 -7.75 1.22
C LEU A 97 14.96 -8.23 -0.20
N ARG A 98 14.02 -9.17 -0.31
CA ARG A 98 13.60 -9.74 -1.59
C ARG A 98 13.07 -8.66 -2.53
N PHE A 99 12.37 -7.66 -2.01
CA PHE A 99 11.87 -6.55 -2.80
C PHE A 99 13.00 -5.77 -3.46
N ALA A 100 14.05 -5.44 -2.70
CA ALA A 100 15.22 -4.74 -3.23
C ALA A 100 16.08 -5.60 -4.17
N GLU A 101 16.12 -6.92 -3.97
CA GLU A 101 16.80 -7.86 -4.90
C GLU A 101 16.04 -7.98 -6.23
N THR A 102 14.71 -7.97 -6.16
CA THR A 102 13.83 -8.19 -7.31
C THR A 102 13.66 -6.94 -8.16
N PHE A 103 13.47 -5.79 -7.53
CA PHE A 103 13.32 -4.51 -8.22
C PHE A 103 14.56 -3.67 -7.94
N GLN A 104 15.59 -3.80 -8.77
CA GLN A 104 16.89 -3.17 -8.50
C GLN A 104 16.90 -1.67 -8.82
N GLU A 105 16.07 -1.25 -9.77
CA GLU A 105 15.98 0.15 -10.20
C GLU A 105 15.02 0.95 -9.31
N LYS A 106 15.55 1.98 -8.68
CA LYS A 106 14.79 2.85 -7.77
C LYS A 106 13.70 3.60 -8.52
N GLU A 107 13.97 4.02 -9.74
CA GLU A 107 13.08 4.80 -10.59
C GLU A 107 11.80 4.03 -10.91
N ILE A 108 11.94 2.74 -11.25
CA ILE A 108 10.81 1.82 -11.48
C ILE A 108 9.97 1.69 -10.21
N VAL A 109 10.60 1.47 -9.06
CA VAL A 109 9.88 1.34 -7.78
C VAL A 109 9.12 2.62 -7.44
N TYR A 110 9.72 3.79 -7.64
CA TYR A 110 9.05 5.07 -7.39
C TYR A 110 7.86 5.25 -8.32
N ALA A 111 7.99 4.94 -9.61
CA ALA A 111 6.89 5.02 -10.56
C ALA A 111 5.74 4.07 -10.18
N LEU A 112 6.05 2.80 -9.94
CA LEU A 112 5.06 1.77 -9.60
C LEU A 112 4.41 2.01 -8.24
N SER A 113 5.12 2.53 -7.24
CA SER A 113 4.58 2.77 -5.89
C SER A 113 3.41 3.76 -5.85
N ARG A 114 3.25 4.59 -6.89
CA ARG A 114 2.12 5.53 -7.02
C ARG A 114 0.82 4.84 -7.43
N GLN A 115 0.92 3.64 -7.99
CA GLN A 115 -0.19 2.89 -8.58
C GLN A 115 -0.43 1.57 -7.86
N LEU A 116 0.64 0.94 -7.37
CA LEU A 116 0.62 -0.35 -6.70
C LEU A 116 0.84 -0.18 -5.20
N THR A 117 -0.03 -0.83 -4.43
CA THR A 117 0.14 -0.94 -2.97
C THR A 117 1.20 -1.98 -2.60
N TRP A 118 1.72 -1.93 -1.36
CA TRP A 118 2.65 -2.93 -0.83
C TRP A 118 2.16 -4.38 -1.03
N THR A 119 0.85 -4.62 -0.95
CA THR A 119 0.29 -5.96 -1.13
C THR A 119 0.45 -6.49 -2.55
N HIS A 120 0.44 -5.63 -3.57
CA HIS A 120 0.76 -6.04 -4.95
C HIS A 120 2.23 -6.43 -5.07
N PHE A 121 3.14 -5.59 -4.54
CA PHE A 121 4.58 -5.89 -4.55
C PHE A 121 4.88 -7.20 -3.83
N ARG A 122 4.24 -7.47 -2.69
CA ARG A 122 4.40 -8.75 -1.99
C ARG A 122 4.01 -9.96 -2.84
N THR A 123 3.11 -9.83 -3.80
CA THR A 123 2.81 -10.91 -4.74
C THR A 123 3.87 -10.95 -5.84
N LEU A 124 4.14 -9.80 -6.48
CA LEU A 124 5.05 -9.69 -7.62
C LEU A 124 6.50 -10.13 -7.30
N ILE A 125 7.01 -9.88 -6.09
CA ILE A 125 8.37 -10.28 -5.71
C ILE A 125 8.58 -11.80 -5.69
N TYR A 126 7.50 -12.59 -5.65
CA TYR A 126 7.59 -14.06 -5.63
C TYR A 126 7.53 -14.70 -7.02
N ILE A 127 7.19 -13.95 -8.06
CA ILE A 127 7.20 -14.44 -9.44
C ILE A 127 8.65 -14.67 -9.86
N GLU A 128 9.02 -15.84 -10.35
CA GLU A 128 10.42 -16.11 -10.70
C GLU A 128 10.80 -15.49 -12.03
N ASN A 129 9.95 -15.64 -13.04
CA ASN A 129 10.17 -15.10 -14.38
C ASN A 129 10.02 -13.56 -14.39
N GLU A 130 11.08 -12.87 -14.79
CA GLU A 130 11.13 -11.40 -14.87
C GLU A 130 10.12 -10.83 -15.85
N LEU A 131 10.00 -11.40 -17.05
CA LEU A 131 9.05 -10.96 -18.06
C LEU A 131 7.60 -11.11 -17.58
N SER A 132 7.26 -12.22 -16.93
CA SER A 132 5.94 -12.40 -16.31
C SER A 132 5.69 -11.36 -15.22
N ARG A 133 6.69 -11.08 -14.38
CA ARG A 133 6.58 -10.09 -13.31
C ARG A 133 6.28 -8.70 -13.88
N GLU A 134 7.01 -8.29 -14.91
CA GLU A 134 6.80 -7.01 -15.59
C GLU A 134 5.42 -6.94 -16.23
N PHE A 135 5.04 -8.01 -16.95
CA PHE A 135 3.71 -8.12 -17.55
C PHE A 135 2.60 -7.90 -16.52
N TYR A 136 2.62 -8.63 -15.41
CA TYR A 136 1.60 -8.49 -14.38
C TYR A 136 1.65 -7.15 -13.65
N ALA A 137 2.85 -6.58 -13.45
CA ALA A 137 2.98 -5.23 -12.88
C ALA A 137 2.33 -4.18 -13.80
N GLU A 138 2.52 -4.29 -15.11
CA GLU A 138 1.88 -3.41 -16.09
C GLU A 138 0.37 -3.63 -16.17
N MET A 139 -0.13 -4.87 -16.10
CA MET A 139 -1.57 -5.14 -16.03
C MET A 139 -2.20 -4.51 -14.79
N CYS A 140 -1.55 -4.60 -13.62
CA CYS A 140 -2.00 -3.90 -12.42
C CYS A 140 -2.04 -2.37 -12.60
N ARG A 141 -1.04 -1.81 -13.31
CA ARG A 141 -0.93 -0.36 -13.54
C ARG A 141 -1.96 0.15 -14.54
N LEU A 142 -2.19 -0.58 -15.63
CA LEU A 142 -3.05 -0.17 -16.75
C LEU A 142 -4.52 -0.47 -16.49
N GLU A 143 -4.83 -1.66 -15.97
CA GLU A 143 -6.22 -2.13 -15.76
C GLU A 143 -6.71 -1.95 -14.32
N GLY A 144 -5.86 -1.40 -13.43
CA GLY A 144 -6.21 -1.19 -12.03
C GLY A 144 -6.51 -2.49 -11.28
N TRP A 145 -5.87 -3.60 -11.64
CA TRP A 145 -6.12 -4.89 -10.99
C TRP A 145 -5.85 -4.81 -9.50
N THR A 146 -6.87 -5.15 -8.72
CA THR A 146 -6.70 -5.36 -7.28
C THR A 146 -5.79 -6.56 -7.02
N THR A 147 -5.23 -6.65 -5.81
CA THR A 147 -4.43 -7.82 -5.42
C THR A 147 -5.18 -9.14 -5.54
N ARG A 148 -6.50 -9.12 -5.46
CA ARG A 148 -7.33 -10.31 -5.66
C ARG A 148 -7.24 -10.76 -7.12
N VAL A 149 -7.51 -9.85 -8.05
CA VAL A 149 -7.47 -10.13 -9.49
C VAL A 149 -6.06 -10.56 -9.91
N LEU A 150 -5.03 -9.88 -9.40
CA LEU A 150 -3.64 -10.27 -9.62
C LEU A 150 -3.39 -11.73 -9.21
N ASN A 151 -3.81 -12.14 -8.01
CA ASN A 151 -3.62 -13.51 -7.52
C ASN A 151 -4.41 -14.57 -8.31
N GLU A 152 -5.51 -14.20 -8.96
CA GLU A 152 -6.30 -15.11 -9.81
C GLU A 152 -5.66 -15.34 -11.18
N ASN A 153 -4.75 -14.45 -11.62
CA ASN A 153 -4.14 -14.47 -12.95
C ASN A 153 -2.68 -14.96 -12.96
N ILE A 154 -2.06 -15.17 -11.80
CA ILE A 154 -0.68 -15.68 -11.63
C ILE A 154 -0.67 -17.20 -11.53
#